data_AF-A0A2T3NN27-F1
#
_entry.id   AF-A0A2T3NN27-F1
#
_cell.length_a   1.000
_cell.length_b   1.000
_cell.length_c   1.000
_cell.angle_alpha   90.00
_cell.angle_beta   90.00
_cell.angle_gamma   90.00
#
_symmetry.space_group_name_H-M   'P 1'
#
loop_
_entity.id
_entity.type
_entity.pdbx_description
1 polymer ?
#
loop_
_entity_poly.entity_id
_entity_poly.type
_entity_poly.pdbx_seq_one_letter_code
_entity_poly.pdbx_strand_id
1 'polypeptide(L)'
;MKSFWLKVKQFLMTPYGKAYLVFITLTKLYLVYQWALEYVKSFGGEVANFIGGSIAFGENAAAIGFTAICGYYTVKAIINIFRTPPKPVEEAA
;
A
#
# COMPACT_ATOMS: atom_id res chain seq x y z
N MET A 1 -30.56 13.71 -6.90
CA MET A 1 -29.48 13.31 -5.95
C MET A 1 -29.48 11.82 -5.59
N LYS A 2 -30.59 11.21 -5.12
CA LYS A 2 -30.64 9.77 -4.78
C LYS A 2 -30.27 8.82 -5.95
N SER A 3 -30.74 9.11 -7.17
CA SER A 3 -30.45 8.31 -8.37
C SER A 3 -28.97 8.36 -8.81
N PHE A 4 -28.32 9.52 -8.65
CA PHE A 4 -26.89 9.66 -8.98
C PHE A 4 -26.01 8.85 -8.03
N TRP A 5 -26.31 8.90 -6.72
CA TRP A 5 -25.60 8.11 -5.71
C TRP A 5 -25.75 6.60 -5.91
N LEU A 6 -26.93 6.15 -6.35
CA LEU A 6 -27.18 4.76 -6.73
C LEU A 6 -26.35 4.32 -7.92
N LYS A 7 -26.25 5.16 -8.97
CA LYS A 7 -25.41 4.88 -10.15
C LYS A 7 -23.92 4.82 -9.80
N VAL A 8 -23.45 5.72 -8.93
CA VAL A 8 -22.05 5.69 -8.44
C VAL A 8 -21.80 4.42 -7.63
N LYS A 9 -22.71 4.04 -6.72
CA LYS A 9 -22.60 2.76 -5.98
C LYS A 9 -22.57 1.56 -6.93
N GLN A 10 -23.45 1.53 -7.94
CA GLN A 10 -23.47 0.48 -8.95
C GLN A 10 -22.17 0.40 -9.73
N PHE A 11 -21.63 1.56 -10.15
CA PHE A 11 -20.35 1.64 -10.84
C PHE A 11 -19.20 1.09 -9.98
N LEU A 12 -19.12 1.49 -8.71
CA LEU A 12 -18.09 1.02 -7.76
C LEU A 12 -18.14 -0.50 -7.52
N MET A 13 -19.30 -1.14 -7.71
CA MET A 13 -19.47 -2.59 -7.58
C MET A 13 -19.01 -3.36 -8.84
N THR A 14 -18.86 -2.69 -9.99
CA THR A 14 -18.33 -3.30 -11.21
C THR A 14 -16.82 -3.60 -11.09
N PRO A 15 -16.25 -4.51 -11.91
CA PRO A 15 -14.81 -4.76 -11.94
C PRO A 15 -13.99 -3.48 -12.18
N TYR A 16 -14.47 -2.59 -13.04
CA TYR A 16 -13.84 -1.31 -13.35
C TYR A 16 -13.89 -0.33 -12.17
N GLY A 17 -15.02 -0.26 -11.46
CA GLY A 17 -15.15 0.57 -10.27
C GLY A 17 -14.29 0.09 -9.10
N LYS A 18 -14.18 -1.24 -8.93
CA LYS A 18 -13.24 -1.84 -7.96
C LYS A 18 -11.79 -1.52 -8.32
N ALA A 19 -11.41 -1.63 -9.60
CA ALA A 19 -10.08 -1.25 -10.07
C ALA A 19 -9.79 0.24 -9.82
N TYR A 20 -10.78 1.11 -10.01
CA TYR A 20 -10.67 2.54 -9.73
C TYR A 20 -10.47 2.83 -8.23
N LEU A 21 -11.19 2.12 -7.35
CA LEU A 21 -10.97 2.20 -5.90
C LEU A 21 -9.56 1.74 -5.51
N VAL A 22 -9.08 0.63 -6.09
CA VAL A 22 -7.71 0.15 -5.89
C VAL A 22 -6.71 1.20 -6.35
N PHE A 23 -6.92 1.80 -7.53
CA PHE A 23 -6.05 2.84 -8.07
C PHE A 23 -5.95 4.05 -7.12
N ILE A 24 -7.09 4.62 -6.69
CA ILE A 24 -7.09 5.74 -5.73
C ILE A 24 -6.37 5.35 -4.43
N THR A 25 -6.60 4.14 -3.94
CA THR A 25 -6.00 3.65 -2.70
C THR A 25 -4.48 3.55 -2.85
N LEU A 26 -3.99 3.00 -3.97
CA LEU A 26 -2.56 2.93 -4.29
C LEU A 26 -1.94 4.32 -4.43
N THR A 27 -2.63 5.28 -5.05
CA THR A 27 -2.13 6.67 -5.15
C THR A 27 -1.97 7.31 -3.77
N LYS A 28 -2.95 7.13 -2.87
CA LYS A 28 -2.84 7.64 -1.50
C LYS A 28 -1.72 6.94 -0.72
N LEU A 29 -1.61 5.62 -0.86
CA LEU A 29 -0.51 4.85 -0.27
C LEU A 29 0.85 5.32 -0.78
N TYR A 30 0.97 5.68 -2.06
CA TYR A 30 2.20 6.21 -2.62
C TYR A 30 2.61 7.54 -1.98
N LEU A 31 1.66 8.45 -1.74
CA LEU A 31 1.95 9.72 -1.06
C LEU A 31 2.44 9.50 0.37
N VAL A 32 1.79 8.60 1.10
CA VAL A 32 2.20 8.23 2.47
C VAL A 32 3.57 7.54 2.45
N TYR A 33 3.81 6.68 1.46
CA TYR A 33 5.09 6.01 1.26
C TYR A 33 6.22 7.02 1.02
N GLN A 34 6.02 8.02 0.14
CA GLN A 34 7.03 9.05 -0.12
C GLN A 34 7.37 9.83 1.14
N TRP A 35 6.35 10.27 1.89
CA TRP A 35 6.54 10.95 3.16
C TRP A 35 7.32 10.09 4.18
N ALA A 36 6.94 8.83 4.34
CA ALA A 36 7.62 7.93 5.25
C ALA A 36 9.05 7.59 4.80
N LEU A 37 9.28 7.48 3.49
CA LEU A 37 10.59 7.19 2.92
C LEU A 37 11.61 8.30 3.22
N GLU A 38 11.19 9.57 3.17
CA GLU A 38 12.05 10.70 3.56
C GLU A 38 12.47 10.62 5.03
N TYR A 39 11.52 10.27 5.91
CA TYR A 39 11.81 10.08 7.34
C TYR A 39 12.74 8.89 7.59
N VAL A 40 12.51 7.76 6.91
CA VAL A 40 13.35 6.56 7.08
C VAL A 40 14.77 6.79 6.54
N LYS A 41 14.92 7.52 5.44
CA LYS A 41 16.24 7.90 4.91
C LYS A 41 17.02 8.72 5.93
N SER A 42 16.45 9.84 6.38
CA SER A 42 17.09 10.72 7.37
C SER A 42 17.46 9.96 8.64
N PHE A 43 16.55 9.15 9.18
CA PHE A 43 16.84 8.28 10.32
C PHE A 43 17.99 7.29 10.05
N GLY A 44 17.98 6.63 8.88
CA GLY A 44 19.05 5.70 8.49
C GLY A 44 20.42 6.38 8.35
N GLY A 45 20.44 7.60 7.82
CA GLY A 45 21.64 8.43 7.72
C GLY A 45 22.17 8.84 9.10
N GLU A 46 21.30 9.24 10.02
CA GLU A 46 21.65 9.58 11.40
C GLU A 46 22.22 8.38 12.17
N VAL A 47 21.59 7.22 12.06
CA VAL A 47 22.07 5.98 12.70
C VAL A 47 23.44 5.58 12.14
N ALA A 48 23.63 5.66 10.82
CA ALA A 48 24.92 5.39 10.21
C ALA A 48 26.00 6.38 10.65
N ASN A 49 25.66 7.68 10.78
CA ASN A 49 26.59 8.69 11.29
C ASN A 49 26.99 8.41 12.75
N PHE A 50 26.04 8.00 13.59
CA PHE A 50 26.27 7.69 15.01
C PHE A 50 27.26 6.55 15.22
N ILE A 51 27.26 5.54 14.35
CA ILE A 51 28.20 4.40 14.40
C ILE A 51 29.52 4.67 13.64
N GLY A 52 29.74 5.90 13.16
CA GLY A 52 30.93 6.29 12.39
C GLY A 52 30.94 5.79 10.94
N GLY A 53 29.78 5.37 10.43
CA GLY A 53 29.57 4.95 9.04
C GLY A 53 29.19 6.10 8.10
N SER A 54 29.05 5.77 6.82
CA SER A 54 28.64 6.75 5.80
C SER A 54 27.14 7.03 5.86
N ILE A 55 26.76 8.30 5.97
CA ILE A 55 25.37 8.79 5.93
C ILE A 55 24.66 8.29 4.67
N ALA A 56 25.30 8.44 3.51
CA ALA A 56 24.73 8.02 2.23
C ALA A 56 24.50 6.50 2.17
N PHE A 57 25.33 5.70 2.84
CA PHE A 57 25.10 4.27 2.93
C PHE A 57 23.89 3.94 3.82
N GLY A 58 23.77 4.61 4.98
CA GLY A 58 22.63 4.46 5.89
C GLY A 58 21.30 4.84 5.25
N GLU A 59 21.25 5.98 4.56
CA GLU A 59 20.07 6.44 3.82
C GLU A 59 19.63 5.42 2.76
N ASN A 60 20.58 4.92 1.96
CA ASN A 60 20.29 3.97 0.89
C ASN A 60 19.84 2.61 1.44
N ALA A 61 20.51 2.09 2.46
CA ALA A 61 20.14 0.82 3.09
C ALA A 61 18.74 0.90 3.73
N ALA A 62 18.45 1.98 4.44
CA ALA A 62 17.15 2.22 5.05
C ALA A 62 16.06 2.38 3.99
N ALA A 63 16.33 3.13 2.91
CA ALA A 63 15.41 3.28 1.79
C ALA A 63 15.08 1.95 1.11
N ILE A 64 16.09 1.13 0.81
CA ILE A 64 15.91 -0.18 0.17
C ILE A 64 15.10 -1.11 1.08
N GLY A 65 15.49 -1.21 2.36
CA GLY A 65 14.80 -2.05 3.33
C GLY A 65 13.33 -1.65 3.51
N PHE A 66 13.07 -0.35 3.65
CA PHE A 66 11.71 0.17 3.77
C PHE A 66 10.88 -0.10 2.51
N THR A 67 11.44 0.15 1.33
CA THR A 67 10.79 -0.12 0.03
C THR A 67 10.43 -1.60 -0.10
N ALA A 68 11.35 -2.51 0.27
CA ALA A 68 11.12 -3.95 0.20
C ALA A 68 9.98 -4.39 1.12
N ILE A 69 9.94 -3.88 2.36
CA ILE A 69 8.88 -4.18 3.34
C ILE A 69 7.52 -3.66 2.83
N CYS A 70 7.45 -2.38 2.41
CA CYS A 70 6.22 -1.79 1.90
C CYS A 70 5.73 -2.51 0.64
N GLY A 71 6.63 -2.87 -0.27
CA GLY A 71 6.33 -3.63 -1.47
C GLY A 71 5.75 -5.01 -1.15
N TYR A 72 6.37 -5.75 -0.24
CA TYR A 72 5.88 -7.06 0.21
C TYR A 72 4.44 -6.99 0.74
N TYR A 73 4.15 -6.06 1.65
CA TYR A 73 2.80 -5.92 2.21
C TYR A 73 1.79 -5.41 1.19
N THR A 74 2.19 -4.52 0.28
CA THR A 74 1.32 -4.02 -0.80
C THR A 74 0.93 -5.15 -1.75
N VAL A 75 1.90 -5.96 -2.20
CA VAL A 75 1.63 -7.12 -3.06
C VAL A 75 0.74 -8.12 -2.34
N LYS A 76 1.01 -8.41 -1.06
CA LYS A 76 0.17 -9.31 -0.25
C LYS A 76 -1.26 -8.79 -0.12
N ALA A 77 -1.45 -7.48 0.07
CA ALA A 77 -2.77 -6.85 0.14
C ALA A 77 -3.51 -6.92 -1.20
N ILE A 78 -2.82 -6.61 -2.32
CA ILE A 78 -3.38 -6.73 -3.67
C ILE A 78 -3.83 -8.17 -3.94
N ILE A 79 -2.98 -9.16 -3.66
CA ILE A 79 -3.31 -10.58 -3.82
C ILE A 79 -4.56 -10.93 -3.01
N ASN A 80 -4.66 -10.45 -1.77
CA ASN A 80 -5.84 -10.71 -0.93
C ASN A 80 -7.12 -10.02 -1.42
N ILE A 81 -7.02 -8.86 -2.08
CA ILE A 81 -8.17 -8.18 -2.70
C ILE A 81 -8.69 -8.97 -3.91
N PHE A 82 -7.79 -9.55 -4.70
CA PHE A 82 -8.15 -10.33 -5.88
C PHE A 82 -8.43 -11.80 -5.60
N ARG A 83 -7.94 -12.34 -4.46
CA ARG A 83 -8.39 -13.63 -3.95
C ARG A 83 -9.86 -13.50 -3.59
N THR A 84 -10.72 -14.17 -4.35
CA THR A 84 -12.12 -14.36 -3.99
C THR A 84 -12.17 -14.85 -2.55
N PRO A 85 -12.94 -14.22 -1.64
CA PRO A 85 -13.18 -14.82 -0.35
C PRO A 85 -13.71 -16.23 -0.62
N PRO A 86 -13.27 -17.26 0.13
CA PRO A 86 -13.92 -18.56 0.04
C PRO A 86 -15.42 -18.31 0.19
N LYS A 87 -16.22 -18.82 -0.76
CA LYS A 87 -17.68 -18.85 -0.59
C LYS A 87 -17.92 -19.30 0.85
N PRO A 88 -18.75 -18.60 1.65
CA PRO A 88 -19.22 -19.21 2.88
C PRO A 88 -19.79 -20.57 2.44
N VAL A 89 -19.13 -21.64 2.88
CA VAL A 89 -19.70 -22.97 2.76
C VAL A 89 -20.93 -22.83 3.63
N GLU A 90 -22.07 -22.68 2.96
CA GLU A 90 -23.38 -22.90 3.54
C GLU A 90 -23.24 -24.23 4.26
N GLU A 91 -23.20 -24.18 5.59
CA GLU A 91 -23.28 -25.37 6.44
C GLU A 91 -24.61 -26.03 6.04
N ALA A 92 -24.50 -26.98 5.12
CA ALA A 92 -25.51 -27.97 4.89
C ALA A 92 -25.47 -28.91 6.10
N ALA A 93 -26.31 -28.62 7.10
CA ALA A 93 -26.93 -29.60 8.00
C ALA A 93 -27.95 -28.90 8.90
#